data_AF-A0A496WUK6-F1
#
_entry.id   AF-A0A496WUK6-F1
#
_cell.length_a   1.000
_cell.length_b   1.000
_cell.length_c   1.000
_cell.angle_alpha   90.00
_cell.angle_beta   90.00
_cell.angle_gamma   90.00
#
_symmetry.space_group_name_H-M   'P 1'
#
loop_
_entity.id
_entity.type
_entity.pdbx_description
1 polymer ?
#
loop_
_entity_poly.entity_id
_entity_poly.type
_entity_poly.pdbx_seq_one_letter_code
_entity_poly.pdbx_strand_id
1 'polypeptide(L)'
;MTKPLPQGITSEQFSAAMAEIEKVVGHDYVFLDDIKELRSYRDPYNTTSDADFAPSAAVAPRNIEQIQKILSIVNDYKLPIWTISTGKNFAYGGPAPRKPGYIVLDLKLMNKIIEVNEKH
;
A
#
# COMPACT_ATOMS: atom_id res chain seq x y z
N MET A 1 -9.27 16.60 6.12
CA MET A 1 -8.16 16.34 7.07
C MET A 1 -6.88 16.24 6.26
N THR A 2 -5.76 16.69 6.79
CA THR A 2 -4.47 16.61 6.09
C THR A 2 -4.04 15.14 6.03
N LYS A 3 -3.84 14.63 4.82
CA LYS A 3 -3.36 13.27 4.56
C LYS A 3 -2.04 13.04 5.31
N PRO A 4 -1.89 11.98 6.12
CA PRO A 4 -0.64 11.74 6.83
C PRO A 4 0.49 11.48 5.83
N LEU A 5 1.72 11.76 6.22
CA LEU A 5 2.93 11.37 5.51
C LEU A 5 3.82 10.54 6.45
N PRO A 6 4.68 9.66 5.93
CA PRO A 6 5.66 8.99 6.77
C PRO A 6 6.53 10.01 7.53
N GLN A 7 6.92 9.64 8.74
CA GLN A 7 7.77 10.50 9.58
C GLN A 7 9.09 10.86 8.86
N GLY A 8 9.39 12.16 8.80
CA GLY A 8 10.63 12.67 8.20
C GLY A 8 10.62 12.76 6.68
N ILE A 9 9.48 12.48 6.03
CA ILE A 9 9.33 12.58 4.58
C ILE A 9 8.53 13.84 4.24
N THR A 10 9.06 14.65 3.32
CA THR A 10 8.33 15.84 2.84
C THR A 10 7.29 15.48 1.79
N SER A 11 6.32 16.37 1.58
CA SER A 11 5.30 16.20 0.54
C SER A 11 5.94 16.05 -0.86
N GLU A 12 7.00 16.81 -1.13
CA GLU A 12 7.70 16.80 -2.42
C GLU A 12 8.42 15.46 -2.66
N GLN A 13 9.11 14.94 -1.64
CA GLN A 13 9.76 13.62 -1.70
C GLN A 13 8.73 12.52 -1.93
N PHE A 14 7.60 12.57 -1.20
CA PHE A 14 6.53 11.61 -1.35
C PHE A 14 5.91 11.65 -2.75
N SER A 15 5.55 12.85 -3.24
CA SER A 15 4.98 13.03 -4.57
C SER A 15 5.92 12.58 -5.68
N ALA A 16 7.23 12.86 -5.56
CA ALA A 16 8.22 12.40 -6.52
C ALA A 16 8.29 10.86 -6.58
N ALA A 17 8.35 10.20 -5.42
CA ALA A 17 8.36 8.74 -5.36
C ALA A 17 7.08 8.12 -5.93
N MET A 18 5.90 8.70 -5.65
CA MET A 18 4.63 8.20 -6.20
C MET A 18 4.59 8.31 -7.71
N ALA A 19 5.11 9.42 -8.28
CA ALA A 19 5.22 9.59 -9.73
C ALA A 19 6.19 8.57 -10.37
N GLU A 20 7.25 8.15 -9.68
CA GLU A 20 8.11 7.08 -10.14
C GLU A 20 7.45 5.70 -10.06
N ILE A 21 6.76 5.39 -8.96
CA ILE A 21 6.02 4.14 -8.82
C ILE A 21 4.89 4.06 -9.85
N GLU A 22 4.22 5.17 -10.16
CA GLU A 22 3.19 5.24 -11.19
C GLU A 22 3.73 4.83 -12.57
N LYS A 23 4.97 5.20 -12.92
CA LYS A 23 5.63 4.73 -14.15
C LYS A 23 5.88 3.22 -14.16
N VAL A 24 5.95 2.59 -13.00
CA VAL A 24 6.20 1.14 -12.84
C VAL A 24 4.90 0.34 -12.93
N VAL A 25 3.86 0.76 -12.20
CA VAL A 25 2.60 0.00 -12.10
C VAL A 25 1.49 0.50 -13.01
N GLY A 26 1.52 1.78 -13.40
CA GLY A 26 0.46 2.48 -14.12
C GLY A 26 -0.47 3.26 -13.19
N HIS A 27 -1.06 4.33 -13.73
CA HIS A 27 -1.94 5.25 -12.99
C HIS A 27 -3.05 4.55 -12.20
N ASP A 28 -3.75 3.61 -12.84
CA ASP A 28 -4.88 2.88 -12.26
C ASP A 28 -4.52 2.02 -11.03
N TYR A 29 -3.22 1.85 -10.75
CA TYR A 29 -2.70 1.00 -9.68
C TYR A 29 -1.90 1.77 -8.63
N VAL A 30 -2.01 3.10 -8.63
CA VAL A 30 -1.54 3.99 -7.57
C VAL A 30 -2.73 4.75 -6.99
N PHE A 31 -3.03 4.48 -5.72
CA PHE A 31 -4.18 5.05 -5.01
C PHE A 31 -3.70 6.14 -4.07
N LEU A 32 -4.23 7.36 -4.24
CA LEU A 32 -3.79 8.55 -3.51
C LEU A 32 -4.93 9.34 -2.88
N ASP A 33 -6.16 9.22 -3.38
CA ASP A 33 -7.32 9.95 -2.86
C ASP A 33 -7.78 9.35 -1.51
N ASP A 34 -7.76 10.16 -0.45
CA ASP A 34 -8.10 9.71 0.91
C ASP A 34 -9.53 9.15 1.02
N ILE A 35 -10.49 9.73 0.30
CA ILE A 35 -11.91 9.45 0.47
C ILE A 35 -12.38 8.36 -0.51
N LYS A 36 -12.00 8.49 -1.79
CA LYS A 36 -12.49 7.64 -2.88
C LYS A 36 -11.72 6.34 -2.99
N GLU A 37 -10.43 6.33 -2.66
CA GLU A 37 -9.55 5.20 -2.92
C GLU A 37 -8.99 4.59 -1.64
N LEU A 38 -8.46 5.43 -0.74
CA LEU A 38 -7.77 4.96 0.46
C LEU A 38 -8.70 4.55 1.61
N ARG A 39 -9.98 4.93 1.55
CA ARG A 39 -10.98 4.53 2.55
C ARG A 39 -11.09 3.00 2.69
N SER A 40 -10.94 2.26 1.60
CA SER A 40 -10.96 0.78 1.60
C SER A 40 -9.72 0.15 2.25
N TYR A 41 -8.69 0.93 2.56
CA TYR A 41 -7.48 0.49 3.24
C TYR A 41 -7.47 0.88 4.73
N ARG A 42 -8.60 1.32 5.29
CA ARG A 42 -8.77 1.54 6.74
C ARG A 42 -9.22 0.25 7.44
N ASP A 43 -8.96 0.15 8.74
CA ASP A 43 -9.46 -0.96 9.54
C ASP A 43 -10.96 -0.79 9.77
N PRO A 44 -11.83 -1.68 9.25
CA PRO A 44 -13.26 -1.57 9.44
C PRO A 44 -13.71 -1.73 10.90
N TYR A 45 -12.86 -2.29 11.77
CA TYR A 45 -13.16 -2.54 13.18
C TYR A 45 -12.30 -1.69 14.13
N ASN A 46 -11.70 -0.61 13.64
CA ASN A 46 -10.90 0.27 14.47
C ASN A 46 -11.74 0.84 15.62
N THR A 47 -11.19 0.82 16.84
CA THR A 47 -11.81 1.40 18.04
C THR A 47 -11.13 2.70 18.48
N THR A 48 -10.04 3.09 17.81
CA THR A 48 -9.35 4.37 18.03
C THR A 48 -9.62 5.33 16.86
N SER A 49 -8.81 6.39 16.72
CA SER A 49 -8.93 7.33 15.61
C SER A 49 -8.50 6.68 14.29
N ASP A 50 -9.28 6.89 13.22
CA ASP A 50 -8.90 6.49 11.86
C ASP A 50 -7.51 7.03 11.45
N ALA A 51 -7.15 8.21 11.96
CA ALA A 51 -5.87 8.85 11.64
C ALA A 51 -4.66 8.08 12.18
N ASP A 52 -4.83 7.21 13.19
CA ASP A 52 -3.74 6.46 13.83
C ASP A 52 -3.13 5.43 12.88
N PHE A 53 -3.89 4.99 11.88
CA PHE A 53 -3.53 3.92 10.95
C PHE A 53 -3.81 4.29 9.49
N ALA A 54 -4.07 5.57 9.20
CA ALA A 54 -4.40 6.00 7.85
C ALA A 54 -3.17 5.90 6.90
N PRO A 55 -3.29 5.24 5.74
CA PRO A 55 -2.20 5.16 4.76
C PRO A 55 -2.03 6.48 3.98
N SER A 56 -0.81 6.74 3.49
CA SER A 56 -0.58 7.82 2.51
C SER A 56 -0.81 7.39 1.08
N ALA A 57 -0.71 6.10 0.79
CA ALA A 57 -0.98 5.58 -0.55
C ALA A 57 -1.25 4.10 -0.45
N ALA A 58 -1.82 3.55 -1.51
CA ALA A 58 -1.74 2.13 -1.78
C ALA A 58 -1.24 1.93 -3.22
N VAL A 59 -0.46 0.89 -3.44
CA VAL A 59 0.09 0.55 -4.76
C VAL A 59 -0.11 -0.93 -5.02
N ALA A 60 -0.59 -1.29 -6.21
CA ALA A 60 -0.95 -2.67 -6.54
C ALA A 60 -0.10 -3.23 -7.70
N PRO A 61 1.04 -3.88 -7.41
CA PRO A 61 1.84 -4.52 -8.45
C PRO A 61 1.18 -5.81 -8.94
N ARG A 62 1.50 -6.21 -10.18
CA ARG A 62 0.98 -7.42 -10.83
C ARG A 62 1.99 -8.55 -11.00
N ASN A 63 3.27 -8.29 -10.73
CA ASN A 63 4.35 -9.25 -10.91
C ASN A 63 5.56 -8.91 -10.02
N ILE A 64 6.55 -9.81 -10.03
CA ILE A 64 7.76 -9.72 -9.22
C ILE A 64 8.63 -8.55 -9.68
N GLU A 65 8.72 -8.29 -10.98
CA GLU A 65 9.54 -7.22 -11.55
C GLU A 65 9.07 -5.83 -11.08
N GLN A 66 7.75 -5.62 -10.99
CA GLN A 66 7.18 -4.40 -10.43
C GLN A 66 7.48 -4.29 -8.93
N ILE A 67 7.36 -5.38 -8.16
CA ILE A 67 7.75 -5.37 -6.73
C ILE A 67 9.20 -4.94 -6.58
N GLN A 68 10.12 -5.54 -7.33
CA GLN A 68 11.56 -5.21 -7.25
C GLN A 68 11.82 -3.74 -7.54
N LYS A 69 11.18 -3.17 -8.57
CA LYS A 69 11.29 -1.75 -8.90
C LYS A 69 10.70 -0.84 -7.82
N ILE A 70 9.52 -1.17 -7.30
CA ILE A 70 8.91 -0.44 -6.17
C ILE A 70 9.86 -0.46 -4.96
N LEU A 71 10.40 -1.62 -4.62
CA LEU A 71 11.33 -1.78 -3.50
C LEU A 71 12.61 -0.94 -3.68
N SER A 72 13.13 -0.83 -4.90
CA SER A 72 14.25 0.08 -5.18
C SER A 72 13.86 1.53 -4.89
N ILE A 73 12.74 2.00 -5.46
CA ILE A 73 12.27 3.39 -5.31
C ILE A 73 12.04 3.72 -3.84
N VAL A 74 11.28 2.89 -3.10
CA VAL A 74 11.01 3.18 -1.68
C VAL A 74 12.27 3.16 -0.83
N ASN A 75 13.30 2.38 -1.19
CA ASN A 75 14.60 2.41 -0.52
C ASN A 75 15.39 3.69 -0.80
N ASP A 76 15.32 4.22 -2.01
CA ASP A 76 15.99 5.49 -2.38
C ASP A 76 15.39 6.67 -1.61
N TYR A 77 14.06 6.69 -1.48
CA TYR A 77 13.32 7.72 -0.75
C TYR A 77 13.13 7.45 0.76
N LYS A 78 13.60 6.30 1.27
CA LYS A 78 13.41 5.85 2.67
C LYS A 78 11.92 5.80 3.09
N LEU A 79 11.06 5.41 2.16
CA LEU A 79 9.63 5.30 2.38
C LEU A 79 9.28 3.94 3.02
N PRO A 80 8.55 3.92 4.14
CA PRO A 80 8.08 2.67 4.71
C PRO A 80 6.87 2.10 3.96
N ILE A 81 6.84 0.78 3.81
CA ILE A 81 5.73 0.05 3.18
C ILE A 81 5.04 -0.91 4.16
N TRP A 82 3.75 -1.15 3.95
CA TRP A 82 2.94 -2.13 4.66
C TRP A 82 2.36 -3.13 3.66
N THR A 83 2.86 -4.35 3.66
CA THR A 83 2.47 -5.34 2.64
C THR A 83 1.24 -6.11 3.08
N ILE A 84 0.27 -6.24 2.17
CA ILE A 84 -0.92 -7.07 2.35
C ILE A 84 -1.14 -7.97 1.14
N SER A 85 -1.83 -9.10 1.33
CA SER A 85 -2.33 -9.91 0.22
C SER A 85 -3.79 -9.56 -0.09
N THR A 86 -4.75 -10.08 0.67
CA THR A 86 -6.18 -9.79 0.44
C THR A 86 -6.73 -8.68 1.35
N GLY A 87 -5.94 -8.20 2.31
CA GLY A 87 -6.34 -7.15 3.26
C GLY A 87 -7.42 -7.58 4.26
N LYS A 88 -7.80 -8.86 4.31
CA LYS A 88 -8.90 -9.37 5.14
C LYS A 88 -8.47 -9.78 6.55
N ASN A 89 -7.49 -9.10 7.14
CA ASN A 89 -7.02 -9.39 8.50
C ASN A 89 -7.95 -8.78 9.57
N PHE A 90 -9.25 -9.07 9.45
CA PHE A 90 -10.30 -8.45 10.25
C PHE A 90 -10.10 -8.71 11.75
N ALA A 91 -10.41 -7.70 12.56
CA ALA A 91 -10.16 -7.65 14.02
C ALA A 91 -8.68 -7.58 14.43
N TYR A 92 -7.75 -7.62 13.46
CA TYR A 92 -6.31 -7.50 13.66
C TYR A 92 -5.71 -6.31 12.88
N GLY A 93 -6.53 -5.34 12.48
CA GLY A 93 -6.12 -4.15 11.71
C GLY A 93 -6.57 -4.15 10.24
N GLY A 94 -7.13 -5.25 9.73
CA GLY A 94 -7.59 -5.33 8.35
C GLY A 94 -6.46 -5.00 7.34
N PRO A 95 -6.72 -4.13 6.36
CA PRO A 95 -5.70 -3.67 5.41
C PRO A 95 -4.86 -2.50 5.91
N ALA A 96 -5.16 -1.93 7.08
CA ALA A 96 -4.54 -0.70 7.54
C ALA A 96 -3.09 -0.91 7.99
N PRO A 97 -2.18 0.03 7.70
CA PRO A 97 -0.82 -0.04 8.19
C PRO A 97 -0.73 0.17 9.70
N ARG A 98 0.29 -0.41 10.34
CA ARG A 98 0.50 -0.25 11.79
C ARG A 98 0.85 1.19 12.20
N LYS A 99 1.44 1.98 11.31
CA LYS A 99 1.79 3.39 11.53
C LYS A 99 1.18 4.25 10.42
N PRO A 100 0.75 5.49 10.74
CA PRO A 100 0.12 6.33 9.76
C PRO A 100 1.14 6.78 8.72
N GLY A 101 0.63 7.05 7.52
CA GLY A 101 1.38 7.53 6.39
C GLY A 101 2.17 6.46 5.63
N TYR A 102 2.16 5.20 6.07
CA TYR A 102 2.83 4.13 5.32
C TYR A 102 2.15 3.91 3.97
N ILE A 103 2.92 3.44 2.99
CA ILE A 103 2.38 3.04 1.68
C ILE A 103 1.93 1.59 1.79
N VAL A 104 0.68 1.30 1.51
CA VAL A 104 0.20 -0.08 1.44
C VAL A 104 0.66 -0.71 0.13
N LEU A 105 1.41 -1.81 0.21
CA LEU A 105 1.77 -2.64 -0.94
C LEU A 105 0.72 -3.76 -1.06
N ASP A 106 -0.24 -3.58 -1.96
CA ASP A 106 -1.41 -4.45 -2.12
C ASP A 106 -1.16 -5.51 -3.20
N LEU A 107 -0.92 -6.75 -2.79
CA LEU A 107 -0.61 -7.86 -3.69
C LEU A 107 -1.85 -8.52 -4.30
N LYS A 108 -3.05 -7.93 -4.20
CA LYS A 108 -4.31 -8.54 -4.69
C LYS A 108 -4.31 -8.96 -6.16
N LEU A 109 -3.50 -8.33 -7.01
CA LEU A 109 -3.41 -8.65 -8.44
C LEU A 109 -2.52 -9.87 -8.71
N MET A 110 -1.70 -10.29 -7.75
CA MET A 110 -0.85 -11.48 -7.85
C MET A 110 -1.63 -12.72 -7.39
N ASN A 111 -2.69 -13.05 -8.12
CA ASN A 111 -3.74 -14.00 -7.71
C ASN A 111 -3.72 -15.34 -8.46
N LYS A 112 -2.61 -15.69 -9.12
CA LYS A 112 -2.52 -16.95 -9.87
C LYS A 112 -2.39 -18.14 -8.93
N ILE A 113 -3.18 -19.17 -9.17
CA ILE A 113 -2.90 -20.52 -8.66
C ILE A 113 -1.76 -21.07 -9.52
N ILE A 114 -0.57 -21.26 -8.93
CA ILE A 114 0.63 -21.68 -9.68
C ILE A 114 0.57 -23.17 -10.00
N GLU A 115 0.15 -23.98 -9.03
CA GLU A 115 0.05 -25.44 -9.16
C GLU A 115 -1.04 -25.94 -8.21
N VAL A 116 -1.79 -26.96 -8.64
CA VAL A 116 -2.60 -27.81 -7.77
C VAL A 116 -2.13 -29.23 -8.01
N ASN A 117 -1.66 -29.90 -6.96
CA ASN A 117 -1.14 -31.26 -7.02
C ASN A 117 -2.13 -32.22 -6.36
N GLU A 118 -2.90 -32.93 -7.19
CA GLU A 118 -3.95 -33.86 -6.75
C GLU A 118 -3.42 -35.26 -6.38
N LYS A 119 -2.10 -35.52 -6.52
CA LYS A 119 -1.52 -36.81 -6.15
C LYS A 119 -1.30 -36.86 -4.63
N HIS A 120 -2.38 -37.16 -3.92
CA HIS A 120 -2.54 -38.00 -2.72
C HIS A 120 -3.89 -37.72 -2.07
#